data_AF-A0A0T1ST21-F1
#
_entry.id   AF-A0A0T1ST21-F1
#
_cell.length_a   1.000
_cell.length_b   1.000
_cell.length_c   1.000
_cell.angle_alpha   90.00
_cell.angle_beta   90.00
_cell.angle_gamma   90.00
#
_symmetry.space_group_name_H-M   'P 1'
#
loop_
_entity.id
_entity.type
_entity.pdbx_description
1 polymer ?
#
loop_
_entity_poly.entity_id
_entity_poly.type
_entity_poly.pdbx_seq_one_letter_code
_entity_poly.pdbx_strand_id
1 'polypeptide(L)'
;MPDVSMASPPAGSMPGHSSADVHEHVLRGAPSTSTPSDAATGLWAATSPLLAGRGRLYLEDCEVARVSGPDKPMDNGGVRAYAIAPDAAEHLWEWSLAATGTAPIPR
;
A
#
# COMPACT_ATOMS: atom_id res chain seq x y z
N MET A 1 -6.86 73.58 23.89
CA MET A 1 -8.17 72.91 23.70
C MET A 1 -8.17 72.27 22.32
N PRO A 2 -8.75 71.08 22.07
CA PRO A 2 -9.07 69.92 22.94
C PRO A 2 -8.34 68.63 22.44
N ASP A 3 -8.06 67.64 23.29
CA ASP A 3 -8.78 66.34 23.45
C ASP A 3 -8.85 65.44 22.19
N VAL A 4 -8.13 64.31 22.19
CA VAL A 4 -8.76 62.98 22.30
C VAL A 4 -7.71 61.89 22.56
N SER A 5 -7.97 61.13 23.62
CA SER A 5 -7.42 59.81 23.90
C SER A 5 -7.82 58.82 22.81
N MET A 6 -6.86 58.08 22.24
CA MET A 6 -7.09 56.74 21.68
C MET A 6 -5.83 55.90 21.94
N ALA A 7 -6.02 54.87 22.75
CA ALA A 7 -5.01 53.93 23.20
C ALA A 7 -4.26 53.25 22.05
N SER A 8 -2.96 53.01 22.25
CA SER A 8 -2.21 52.05 21.45
C SER A 8 -2.93 50.69 21.43
N PRO A 9 -3.18 50.08 20.26
CA PRO A 9 -3.55 48.68 20.21
C PRO A 9 -2.37 47.82 20.69
N PRO A 10 -2.60 46.74 21.46
CA PRO A 10 -1.54 45.82 21.84
C PRO A 10 -0.94 45.16 20.59
N ALA A 11 0.35 44.84 20.64
CA ALA A 11 1.03 44.03 19.65
C ALA A 11 0.36 42.65 19.56
N GLY A 12 -0.69 42.55 18.75
CA GLY A 12 -1.33 41.31 18.36
C GLY A 12 -0.36 40.58 17.46
N SER A 13 0.13 39.45 17.97
CA SER A 13 0.85 38.44 17.22
C SER A 13 0.17 38.21 15.88
N MET A 14 0.83 38.58 14.78
CA MET A 14 0.39 38.24 13.43
C MET A 14 0.28 36.72 13.36
N PRO A 15 -0.90 36.14 13.06
CA PRO A 15 -1.00 34.71 12.82
C PRO A 15 -0.18 34.43 11.57
N GLY A 16 0.90 33.67 11.75
CA GLY A 16 1.58 33.04 10.62
C GLY A 16 0.55 32.20 9.88
N HIS A 17 0.38 32.45 8.59
CA HIS A 17 -0.23 31.46 7.70
C HIS A 17 0.71 30.27 7.67
N SER A 18 0.53 29.37 8.65
CA SER A 18 1.21 28.10 8.74
C SER A 18 0.76 27.27 7.54
N SER A 19 1.73 26.86 6.73
CA SER A 19 1.58 25.97 5.57
C SER A 19 1.11 24.55 5.95
N ALA A 20 0.40 24.39 7.07
CA ALA A 20 0.15 23.11 7.73
C ALA A 20 -1.33 22.67 7.77
N ASP A 21 -2.26 23.43 7.17
CA ASP A 21 -3.66 23.03 7.09
C ASP A 21 -3.98 22.19 5.83
N VAL A 22 -3.10 21.23 5.53
CA VAL A 22 -3.44 20.05 4.72
C VAL A 22 -3.45 18.84 5.66
N HIS A 23 -4.29 18.94 6.70
CA HIS A 23 -4.52 17.81 7.60
C HIS A 23 -5.45 16.82 6.92
N GLU A 24 -4.83 15.82 6.29
CA GLU A 24 -5.16 14.41 6.47
C GLU A 24 -6.65 14.15 6.79
N HIS A 25 -7.50 14.12 5.76
CA HIS A 25 -8.74 13.36 5.86
C HIS A 25 -8.42 11.90 5.51
N VAL A 26 -7.74 11.23 6.44
CA VAL A 26 -7.52 9.78 6.37
C VAL A 26 -8.88 9.10 6.41
N LEU A 27 -9.33 8.61 5.25
CA LEU A 27 -10.45 7.69 5.15
C LEU A 27 -10.03 6.34 5.73
N ARG A 28 -10.05 6.26 7.07
CA ARG A 28 -9.73 5.09 7.92
C ARG A 28 -10.76 3.96 7.81
N GLY A 29 -11.20 3.62 6.59
CA GLY A 29 -12.21 2.57 6.39
C GLY A 29 -12.75 2.36 4.96
N ALA A 30 -12.15 2.96 3.93
CA ALA A 30 -12.50 2.60 2.55
C ALA A 30 -11.77 1.30 2.15
N PRO A 31 -12.34 0.43 1.30
CA PRO A 31 -11.57 -0.63 0.67
C PRO A 31 -10.38 0.04 -0.03
N SER A 32 -9.19 -0.54 0.06
CA SER A 32 -7.98 0.01 -0.56
C SER A 32 -8.18 0.07 -2.08
N THR A 33 -8.73 1.16 -2.58
CA THR A 33 -8.66 1.49 -4.00
C THR A 33 -7.18 1.54 -4.31
N SER A 34 -6.71 0.63 -5.19
CA SER A 34 -5.30 0.43 -5.47
C SER A 34 -4.55 1.75 -5.53
N THR A 35 -3.52 1.86 -4.69
CA THR A 35 -2.68 3.05 -4.66
C THR A 35 -1.95 3.16 -6.00
N PRO A 36 -1.50 4.36 -6.40
CA PRO A 36 -0.74 4.52 -7.66
C PRO A 36 0.50 3.62 -7.75
N SER A 37 1.11 3.26 -6.61
CA SER A 37 2.26 2.34 -6.55
C SER A 37 1.87 0.89 -6.88
N ASP A 38 0.65 0.46 -6.53
CA ASP A 38 0.15 -0.87 -6.86
C ASP A 38 0.03 -1.07 -8.39
N ALA A 39 -0.46 -0.06 -9.10
CA ALA A 39 -0.58 -0.10 -10.57
C ALA A 39 0.81 -0.13 -11.25
N ALA A 40 1.78 0.60 -10.69
CA ALA A 40 3.16 0.62 -11.20
C ALA A 40 3.86 -0.74 -11.03
N THR A 41 3.54 -1.48 -9.96
CA THR A 41 4.14 -2.79 -9.66
C THR A 41 3.87 -3.80 -10.77
N GLY A 42 2.68 -3.80 -11.38
CA GLY A 42 2.37 -4.66 -12.52
C GLY A 42 3.20 -4.35 -13.76
N LEU A 43 3.38 -3.07 -14.09
CA LEU A 43 4.23 -2.64 -15.20
C LEU A 43 5.70 -3.00 -14.96
N TRP A 44 6.18 -2.77 -13.74
CA TRP A 44 7.53 -3.16 -13.34
C TRP A 44 7.73 -4.68 -13.44
N ALA A 45 6.78 -5.48 -12.97
CA ALA A 45 6.82 -6.94 -13.06
C ALA A 45 6.98 -7.45 -14.51
N ALA A 46 6.28 -6.80 -15.45
CA ALA A 46 6.29 -7.18 -16.85
C ALA A 46 7.56 -6.73 -17.61
N THR A 47 8.20 -5.63 -17.19
CA THR A 47 9.25 -4.96 -17.97
C THR A 47 10.63 -4.98 -17.31
N SER A 48 10.71 -5.28 -16.01
CA SER A 48 11.95 -5.19 -15.24
C SER A 48 12.91 -6.33 -15.57
N PRO A 49 14.15 -6.03 -16.02
CA PRO A 49 15.19 -7.04 -16.23
C PRO A 49 15.58 -7.78 -14.95
N LEU A 50 15.32 -7.19 -13.77
CA LEU A 50 15.66 -7.78 -12.46
C LEU A 50 14.84 -9.05 -12.14
N LEU A 51 13.74 -9.26 -12.86
CA LEU A 51 12.86 -10.42 -12.73
C LEU A 51 13.05 -11.44 -13.86
N ALA A 52 13.98 -11.19 -14.80
CA ALA A 52 14.26 -12.10 -15.89
C ALA A 52 14.70 -13.48 -15.35
N GLY A 53 13.97 -14.53 -15.72
CA GLY A 53 14.22 -15.89 -15.24
C GLY A 53 13.80 -16.16 -13.80
N ARG A 54 13.13 -15.20 -13.13
CA ARG A 54 12.65 -15.33 -11.74
C ARG A 54 11.13 -15.35 -11.71
N GLY A 55 10.54 -16.53 -11.53
CA GLY A 55 9.09 -16.72 -11.33
C GLY A 55 8.73 -17.01 -9.88
N ARG A 56 7.42 -17.12 -9.59
CA ARG A 56 6.86 -17.48 -8.26
C ARG A 56 7.22 -16.49 -7.14
N LEU A 57 7.37 -15.22 -7.49
CA LEU A 57 7.65 -14.14 -6.54
C LEU A 57 6.37 -13.36 -6.21
N TYR A 58 6.24 -12.95 -4.96
CA TYR A 58 5.25 -11.96 -4.55
C TYR A 58 5.91 -10.58 -4.64
N LEU A 59 5.23 -9.65 -5.33
CA LEU A 59 5.74 -8.31 -5.60
C LEU A 59 4.83 -7.27 -4.96
N GLU A 60 5.45 -6.25 -4.36
CA GLU A 60 4.78 -5.14 -3.69
C GLU A 60 5.65 -3.89 -3.89
N ASP A 61 5.03 -2.74 -4.17
CA ASP A 61 5.71 -1.45 -4.36
C ASP A 61 6.95 -1.50 -5.29
N CYS A 62 6.82 -2.18 -6.44
CA CYS A 62 7.91 -2.38 -7.40
C CYS A 62 9.15 -3.09 -6.83
N GLU A 63 8.99 -3.91 -5.79
CA GLU A 63 10.03 -4.73 -5.19
C GLU A 63 9.56 -6.18 -4.98
N VAL A 64 10.50 -7.10 -4.73
CA VAL A 64 10.19 -8.44 -4.24
C VAL A 64 9.91 -8.36 -2.74
N ALA A 65 8.69 -8.65 -2.33
CA ALA A 65 8.30 -8.46 -0.94
C ALA A 65 9.02 -9.43 0.00
N ARG A 66 9.25 -8.97 1.22
CA ARG A 66 9.84 -9.80 2.28
C ARG A 66 8.79 -10.73 2.88
N VAL A 67 9.24 -11.88 3.37
CA VAL A 67 8.38 -12.79 4.14
C VAL A 67 8.19 -12.23 5.54
N SER A 68 6.95 -11.91 5.87
CA SER A 68 6.55 -11.41 7.20
C SER A 68 6.30 -12.60 8.13
N GLY A 69 6.97 -12.57 9.30
CA GLY A 69 6.84 -13.60 10.33
C GLY A 69 5.38 -13.74 10.84
N PRO A 70 4.99 -14.92 11.35
CA PRO A 70 3.60 -15.24 11.67
C PRO A 70 2.98 -14.27 12.69
N ASP A 71 3.75 -13.84 13.68
CA ASP A 71 3.28 -12.96 14.76
C ASP A 71 3.58 -11.47 14.53
N LYS A 72 4.03 -11.10 13.31
CA LYS A 72 4.33 -9.70 12.97
C LYS A 72 3.09 -9.01 12.38
N PRO A 73 2.82 -7.75 12.77
CA PRO A 73 1.82 -6.93 12.09
C PRO A 73 2.16 -6.77 10.61
N MET A 74 1.14 -6.73 9.76
CA MET A 74 1.28 -6.59 8.29
C MET A 74 1.17 -5.13 7.83
N ASP A 75 1.16 -4.18 8.76
CA ASP A 75 0.97 -2.76 8.47
C ASP A 75 2.12 -2.17 7.61
N ASN A 76 3.25 -2.87 7.55
CA ASN A 76 4.42 -2.53 6.74
C ASN A 76 4.57 -3.42 5.48
N GLY A 77 3.51 -4.11 5.09
CA GLY A 77 3.50 -4.99 3.91
C GLY A 77 4.19 -6.34 4.14
N GLY A 78 4.53 -6.98 3.04
CA GLY A 78 5.15 -8.30 2.98
C GLY A 78 4.15 -9.46 2.87
N VAL A 79 4.70 -10.63 2.58
CA VAL A 79 3.91 -11.84 2.31
C VAL A 79 4.02 -12.83 3.45
N ARG A 80 2.90 -13.49 3.78
CA ARG A 80 2.91 -14.59 4.76
C ARG A 80 3.52 -15.85 4.14
N ALA A 81 4.27 -16.61 4.93
CA ALA A 81 4.90 -17.85 4.47
C ALA A 81 3.91 -18.84 3.85
N TYR A 82 2.69 -18.95 4.40
CA TYR A 82 1.65 -19.83 3.84
C TYR A 82 1.20 -19.40 2.43
N ALA A 83 1.28 -18.11 2.10
CA ALA A 83 0.80 -17.58 0.82
C ALA A 83 1.77 -17.86 -0.33
N ILE A 84 3.03 -18.20 -0.02
CA ILE A 84 4.06 -18.59 -1.00
C ILE A 84 4.45 -20.07 -0.90
N ALA A 85 3.72 -20.86 -0.11
CA ALA A 85 4.00 -22.28 0.07
C ALA A 85 3.63 -23.07 -1.21
N PRO A 86 4.60 -23.74 -1.87
CA PRO A 86 4.36 -24.43 -3.13
C PRO A 86 3.34 -25.58 -2.97
N ASP A 87 3.49 -26.37 -1.92
CA ASP A 87 2.62 -27.54 -1.65
C ASP A 87 1.17 -27.10 -1.41
N ALA A 88 0.98 -25.98 -0.71
CA ALA A 88 -0.35 -25.42 -0.46
C ALA A 88 -1.00 -24.92 -1.78
N ALA A 89 -0.19 -24.34 -2.68
CA ALA A 89 -0.67 -23.90 -3.99
C ALA A 89 -1.06 -25.07 -4.88
N GLU A 90 -0.29 -26.17 -4.87
CA GLU A 90 -0.61 -27.39 -5.61
C GLU A 90 -1.92 -28.02 -5.10
N HIS A 91 -2.06 -28.16 -3.78
CA HIS A 91 -3.28 -28.67 -3.18
C HIS A 91 -4.50 -27.78 -3.50
N LEU A 92 -4.34 -26.45 -3.45
CA LEU A 92 -5.41 -25.51 -3.81
C LEU A 92 -5.81 -25.64 -5.29
N TRP A 93 -4.84 -25.89 -6.18
CA TRP A 93 -5.09 -26.09 -7.59
C TRP A 93 -5.92 -27.35 -7.86
N GLU A 94 -5.55 -28.49 -7.25
CA GLU A 94 -6.30 -29.74 -7.35
C GLU A 94 -7.74 -29.59 -6.85
N TRP A 95 -7.92 -28.92 -5.70
CA TRP A 95 -9.25 -28.58 -5.17
C TRP A 95 -10.05 -27.72 -6.14
N SER A 96 -9.42 -26.72 -6.75
CA SER A 96 -10.09 -25.80 -7.68
C SER A 96 -10.56 -26.52 -8.95
N LEU A 97 -9.74 -27.45 -9.48
CA LEU A 97 -10.12 -28.30 -10.60
C LEU A 97 -11.30 -29.21 -10.25
N ALA A 98 -11.26 -29.85 -9.09
CA ALA A 98 -12.34 -30.71 -8.61
C ALA A 98 -13.64 -29.93 -8.39
N ALA A 99 -13.55 -28.74 -7.78
CA ALA A 99 -14.70 -27.89 -7.49
C ALA A 99 -15.35 -27.32 -8.76
N THR A 100 -14.57 -27.00 -9.78
CA THR A 100 -15.04 -26.36 -11.02
C THR A 100 -15.32 -27.37 -12.14
N GLY A 101 -14.95 -28.64 -11.95
CA GLY A 101 -15.06 -29.69 -12.98
C GLY A 101 -14.18 -29.45 -14.20
N THR A 102 -13.14 -28.61 -14.06
CA THR A 102 -12.24 -28.24 -15.17
C THR A 102 -11.07 -29.22 -15.22
N ALA A 103 -10.69 -29.63 -16.42
CA ALA A 103 -9.46 -30.41 -16.62
C ALA A 103 -8.25 -29.48 -16.74
N PRO A 104 -7.08 -29.86 -16.21
CA PRO A 104 -5.86 -29.08 -16.42
C PRO A 104 -5.50 -29.05 -17.91
N ILE A 105 -5.07 -27.89 -18.38
CA ILE A 105 -4.61 -27.71 -19.76
C ILE A 105 -3.26 -28.42 -19.91
N PRO A 106 -3.10 -29.36 -20.86
CA PRO A 106 -1.80 -29.98 -21.12
C PRO A 106 -0.83 -28.90 -21.61
N ARG A 107 0.39 -28.93 -21.07
CA ARG A 107 1.42 -27.92 -21.24
C ARG A 107 2.69 -28.52 -21.80
#